data_AF-A0A256ZFF7-F1
#
_entry.id   AF-A0A256ZFF7-F1
#
_cell.length_a   1.000
_cell.length_b   1.000
_cell.length_c   1.000
_cell.angle_alpha   90.00
_cell.angle_beta   90.00
_cell.angle_gamma   90.00
#
_symmetry.space_group_name_H-M   'P 1'
#
loop_
_entity.id
_entity.type
_entity.pdbx_description
1 polymer ?
#
loop_
_entity_poly.entity_id
_entity_poly.type
_entity_poly.pdbx_seq_one_letter_code
_entity_poly.pdbx_strand_id
1 'polypeptide(L)'
;MFPAWFTTMIDWLRIIRFFSYAKDALNWLYEAIKGRRAPMPAEELMRYDDLYVSVMRDMLGEAHRSIGKAMRELRLSGREDGISKLSRLNRELEGLLDDLRVWRPTSWGKKEKYSKKILDYVNLTAVCECHGIYERAEELMASLDETAIITKTSDDMIRAMSRVRTLRNTLSWALRLPSPRDFLEALRSEALKRMRSGRKDGIIIYDSVIRVAEAFVLADSKREKDAHKIIAYDVLSAIRALSPVGKPFVHLDELWDELRARVPGIGLRELKKSVKYLWEEGVIPKVIEAGRRGLMAVLRPEGFEPEMNEIIMVVKSNDQFKRNGFTALELASKTGWSEKVVREVLAEMEDCGLAWRRMTQESIIRWFIPELYEEGGGHGEGYSVGAGRA
;
A
#
# COMPACT_ATOMS: atom_id res chain seq x y z
N MET A 1 6.04 3.76 30.65
CA MET A 1 4.77 4.00 29.93
C MET A 1 5.11 4.70 28.62
N PHE A 2 4.61 4.22 27.48
CA PHE A 2 4.92 4.83 26.19
C PHE A 2 4.08 6.10 25.94
N PRO A 3 4.56 7.03 25.10
CA PRO A 3 3.77 8.20 24.71
C PRO A 3 2.47 7.84 23.97
N ALA A 4 1.41 8.63 24.17
CA ALA A 4 0.09 8.37 23.59
C ALA A 4 0.09 8.24 22.05
N TRP A 5 0.92 9.02 21.35
CA TRP A 5 1.02 8.93 19.89
C TRP A 5 1.47 7.54 19.42
N PHE A 6 2.35 6.89 20.20
CA PHE A 6 2.91 5.59 19.86
C PHE A 6 1.90 4.48 20.12
N THR A 7 1.18 4.53 21.24
CA THR A 7 0.12 3.58 21.55
C THR A 7 -1.00 3.68 20.52
N THR A 8 -1.45 4.90 20.18
CA THR A 8 -2.46 5.12 19.13
C THR A 8 -2.03 4.59 17.77
N MET A 9 -0.76 4.76 17.39
CA MET A 9 -0.23 4.21 16.13
C MET A 9 -0.28 2.68 16.11
N ILE A 10 0.17 2.03 17.19
CA ILE A 10 0.16 0.57 17.31
C ILE A 10 -1.26 0.02 17.26
N ASP A 11 -2.20 0.67 17.96
CA ASP A 11 -3.61 0.29 17.97
C ASP A 11 -4.23 0.41 16.57
N TRP A 12 -3.95 1.52 15.87
CA TRP A 12 -4.42 1.76 14.51
C TRP A 12 -3.86 0.75 13.51
N LEU A 13 -2.60 0.35 13.67
CA LEU A 13 -1.99 -0.72 12.87
C LEU A 13 -2.48 -2.12 13.27
N ARG A 14 -3.11 -2.25 14.44
CA ARG A 14 -3.62 -3.51 15.03
C ARG A 14 -2.52 -4.53 15.34
N ILE A 15 -1.37 -4.05 15.81
CA ILE A 15 -0.21 -4.91 16.12
C ILE A 15 0.04 -5.10 17.63
N ILE A 16 -0.94 -4.77 18.48
CA ILE A 16 -0.77 -4.73 19.94
C ILE A 16 -0.61 -6.11 20.59
N ARG A 17 -1.17 -7.17 20.00
CA ARG A 17 -1.30 -8.48 20.64
C ARG A 17 0.07 -9.06 21.01
N PHE A 18 1.00 -9.11 20.04
CA PHE A 18 2.38 -9.55 20.29
C PHE A 18 3.08 -8.70 21.36
N PHE A 19 2.95 -7.38 21.25
CA PHE A 19 3.65 -6.44 22.13
C PHE A 19 3.09 -6.37 23.55
N SER A 20 1.90 -6.93 23.81
CA SER A 20 1.33 -7.02 25.15
C SER A 20 2.20 -7.87 26.09
N TYR A 21 2.96 -8.84 25.56
CA TYR A 21 3.84 -9.71 26.32
C TYR A 21 5.33 -9.57 25.96
N ALA A 22 5.67 -9.12 24.74
CA ALA A 22 7.05 -8.91 24.29
C ALA A 22 7.54 -7.46 24.53
N LYS A 23 7.80 -7.10 25.80
CA LYS A 23 8.15 -5.72 26.19
C LYS A 23 9.43 -5.19 25.53
N ASP A 24 10.45 -6.04 25.36
CA ASP A 24 11.72 -5.63 24.75
C ASP A 24 11.56 -5.33 23.27
N ALA A 25 10.81 -6.15 22.54
CA ALA A 25 10.46 -5.88 21.14
C ALA A 25 9.64 -4.58 20.98
N LEU A 26 8.73 -4.29 21.92
CA LEU A 26 7.98 -3.05 21.94
C LEU A 26 8.89 -1.83 22.19
N ASN A 27 9.87 -1.96 23.10
CA ASN A 27 10.89 -0.95 23.33
C ASN A 27 11.73 -0.72 22.06
N TRP A 28 12.23 -1.77 21.40
CA TRP A 28 12.99 -1.64 20.15
C TRP A 28 12.18 -0.98 19.04
N LEU A 29 10.90 -1.33 18.90
CA LEU A 29 10.02 -0.69 17.92
C LEU A 29 9.85 0.81 18.23
N TYR A 30 9.67 1.17 19.50
CA TYR A 30 9.61 2.58 19.91
C TYR A 30 10.91 3.32 19.59
N GLU A 31 12.06 2.74 19.94
CA GLU A 31 13.39 3.30 19.64
C GLU A 31 13.61 3.47 18.13
N ALA A 32 13.18 2.50 17.34
CA ALA A 32 13.23 2.56 15.89
C ALA A 32 12.45 3.76 15.36
N ILE A 33 11.21 3.97 15.83
CA ILE A 33 10.27 4.95 15.28
C ILE A 33 10.50 6.38 15.81
N LYS A 34 10.92 6.55 17.07
CA LYS A 34 10.95 7.87 17.73
C LYS A 34 11.96 8.87 17.13
N GLY A 35 12.96 8.36 16.39
CA GLY A 35 14.13 9.07 15.89
C GLY A 35 13.84 10.27 14.97
N ARG A 36 14.85 11.13 14.78
CA ARG A 36 14.75 12.31 13.90
C ARG A 36 14.52 11.88 12.46
N ARG A 37 13.56 12.50 11.79
CA ARG A 37 13.15 12.17 10.41
C ARG A 37 13.90 12.96 9.35
N ALA A 38 15.07 13.48 9.69
CA ALA A 38 15.96 14.14 8.75
C ALA A 38 16.75 13.10 7.93
N PRO A 39 17.22 13.44 6.72
CA PRO A 39 18.12 12.59 5.98
C PRO A 39 19.38 12.26 6.79
N MET A 40 19.71 10.97 6.88
CA MET A 40 20.75 10.44 7.77
C MET A 40 21.76 9.58 7.03
N PRO A 41 23.00 9.44 7.54
CA PRO A 41 24.00 8.58 6.93
C PRO A 41 23.63 7.10 7.04
N ALA A 42 24.23 6.27 6.19
CA ALA A 42 23.95 4.83 6.12
C ALA A 42 24.12 4.13 7.47
N GLU A 43 25.19 4.46 8.22
CA GLU A 43 25.51 3.81 9.50
C GLU A 43 24.42 4.02 10.54
N GLU A 44 23.82 5.21 10.58
CA GLU A 44 22.71 5.50 11.50
C GLU A 44 21.44 4.79 11.04
N LEU A 45 21.15 4.79 9.73
CA LEU A 45 19.99 4.11 9.18
C LEU A 45 20.04 2.59 9.42
N MET A 46 21.21 1.97 9.30
CA MET A 46 21.43 0.55 9.57
C MET A 46 21.13 0.19 11.03
N ARG A 47 21.41 1.08 11.99
CA ARG A 47 21.07 0.85 13.40
C ARG A 47 19.56 0.82 13.62
N TYR A 48 18.82 1.70 12.95
CA TYR A 48 17.34 1.66 13.02
C TYR A 48 16.79 0.42 12.32
N ASP A 49 17.36 0.03 11.18
CA ASP A 49 16.97 -1.20 10.48
C ASP A 49 17.20 -2.46 11.32
N ASP A 50 18.30 -2.51 12.07
CA ASP A 50 18.61 -3.62 12.98
C ASP A 50 17.57 -3.78 14.10
N LEU A 51 17.05 -2.68 14.64
CA LEU A 51 15.94 -2.72 15.60
C LEU A 51 14.67 -3.34 14.98
N TYR A 52 14.31 -2.94 13.76
CA TYR A 52 13.19 -3.53 13.04
C TYR A 52 13.41 -5.01 12.76
N VAL A 53 14.61 -5.39 12.30
CA VAL A 53 14.98 -6.79 12.03
C VAL A 53 14.89 -7.64 13.30
N SER A 54 15.31 -7.11 14.43
CA SER A 54 15.21 -7.79 15.74
C SER A 54 13.76 -8.05 16.12
N VAL A 55 12.88 -7.05 15.99
CA VAL A 55 11.43 -7.20 16.23
C VAL A 55 10.80 -8.24 15.29
N MET A 56 11.13 -8.20 13.99
CA MET A 56 10.62 -9.18 13.03
C MET A 56 11.08 -10.60 13.36
N ARG A 57 12.35 -10.78 13.74
CA ARG A 57 12.90 -12.09 14.14
C ARG A 57 12.22 -12.64 15.38
N ASP A 58 11.93 -11.80 16.38
CA ASP A 58 11.21 -12.24 17.58
C ASP A 58 9.80 -12.76 17.24
N MET A 59 9.05 -12.03 16.41
CA MET A 59 7.71 -12.44 15.98
C MET A 59 7.74 -13.75 15.18
N LEU A 60 8.63 -13.84 14.19
CA LEU A 60 8.74 -15.03 13.35
C LEU A 60 9.31 -16.23 14.12
N GLY A 61 10.21 -15.99 15.06
CA GLY A 61 10.75 -17.01 15.96
C GLY A 61 9.68 -17.58 16.89
N GLU A 62 8.74 -16.76 17.36
CA GLU A 62 7.57 -17.24 18.11
C GLU A 62 6.61 -18.02 17.19
N ALA A 63 6.32 -17.51 15.99
CA ALA A 63 5.50 -18.23 15.01
C ALA A 63 6.07 -19.62 14.66
N HIS A 64 7.39 -19.71 14.46
CA HIS A 64 8.10 -20.96 14.21
C HIS A 64 7.98 -21.93 15.40
N ARG A 65 8.12 -21.43 16.64
CA ARG A 65 7.91 -22.24 17.85
C ARG A 65 6.47 -22.77 17.96
N SER A 66 5.46 -21.93 17.67
CA SER A 66 4.06 -22.33 17.69
C SER A 66 3.73 -23.38 16.62
N ILE A 67 4.26 -23.26 15.41
CA ILE A 67 4.11 -24.30 14.37
C ILE A 67 4.81 -25.61 14.76
N GLY A 68 5.99 -25.53 15.37
CA GLY A 68 6.68 -26.68 15.93
C GLY A 68 5.82 -27.45 16.95
N LYS A 69 5.11 -26.72 17.83
CA LYS A 69 4.15 -27.31 18.78
C LYS A 69 2.95 -27.92 18.06
N ALA A 70 2.34 -27.22 17.11
CA ALA A 70 1.21 -27.73 16.32
C ALA A 70 1.54 -29.06 15.62
N MET A 71 2.71 -29.16 15.00
CA MET A 71 3.17 -30.41 14.37
C MET A 71 3.33 -31.54 15.39
N ARG A 72 3.81 -31.25 16.60
CA ARG A 72 3.93 -32.25 17.67
C ARG A 72 2.56 -32.75 18.12
N GLU A 73 1.59 -31.86 18.32
CA GLU A 73 0.22 -32.23 18.72
C GLU A 73 -0.46 -33.10 17.65
N LEU A 74 -0.34 -32.73 16.38
CA LEU A 74 -0.87 -33.55 15.29
C LEU A 74 -0.27 -34.97 15.26
N ARG A 75 1.05 -35.09 15.46
CA ARG A 75 1.70 -36.41 15.59
C ARG A 75 1.15 -37.23 16.75
N LEU A 76 0.98 -36.61 17.92
CA LEU A 76 0.47 -37.29 19.11
C LEU A 76 -0.99 -37.73 18.93
N SER A 77 -1.77 -36.98 18.16
CA SER A 77 -3.17 -37.30 17.82
C SER A 77 -3.33 -38.33 16.68
N GLY A 78 -2.24 -38.76 16.04
CA GLY A 78 -2.26 -39.67 14.89
C GLY A 78 -2.82 -39.06 13.60
N ARG A 79 -2.91 -37.73 13.49
CA ARG A 79 -3.44 -37.03 12.31
C ARG A 79 -2.31 -36.56 11.40
N GLU A 80 -1.92 -37.42 10.46
CA GLU A 80 -0.77 -37.13 9.58
C GLU A 80 -1.09 -36.15 8.43
N ASP A 81 -2.35 -36.03 8.03
CA ASP A 81 -2.79 -35.27 6.85
C ASP A 81 -2.46 -33.76 6.92
N GLY A 82 -2.24 -33.20 8.11
CA GLY A 82 -1.81 -31.81 8.32
C GLY A 82 -0.29 -31.60 8.47
N ILE A 83 0.46 -32.66 8.78
CA ILE A 83 1.88 -32.55 9.16
C ILE A 83 2.75 -32.10 7.98
N SER A 84 2.49 -32.63 6.79
CA SER A 84 3.26 -32.28 5.58
C SER A 84 3.15 -30.79 5.23
N LYS A 85 1.94 -30.22 5.37
CA LYS A 85 1.69 -28.79 5.12
C LYS A 85 2.41 -27.92 6.16
N LEU A 86 2.29 -28.26 7.44
CA LEU A 86 2.99 -27.54 8.51
C LEU A 86 4.51 -27.68 8.42
N SER A 87 5.02 -28.84 7.97
CA SER A 87 6.45 -29.05 7.75
C SER A 87 6.98 -28.15 6.64
N ARG A 88 6.23 -27.99 5.54
CA ARG A 88 6.57 -27.02 4.49
C ARG A 88 6.54 -25.59 5.02
N LEU A 89 5.48 -25.23 5.75
CA LEU A 89 5.33 -23.91 6.36
C LEU A 89 6.50 -23.59 7.31
N ASN A 90 6.93 -24.56 8.10
CA ASN A 90 8.03 -24.42 9.05
C ASN A 90 9.35 -24.12 8.33
N ARG A 91 9.65 -24.83 7.23
CA ARG A 91 10.85 -24.58 6.40
C ARG A 91 10.81 -23.20 5.75
N GLU A 92 9.65 -22.75 5.31
CA GLU A 92 9.49 -21.40 4.75
C GLU A 92 9.77 -20.31 5.78
N LEU A 93 9.32 -20.50 7.03
CA LEU A 93 9.61 -19.58 8.14
C LEU A 93 11.08 -19.57 8.51
N GLU A 94 11.72 -20.74 8.58
CA GLU A 94 13.16 -20.86 8.83
C GLU A 94 13.95 -20.12 7.74
N GLY A 95 13.62 -20.35 6.47
CA GLY A 95 14.24 -19.61 5.36
C GLY A 95 13.99 -18.10 5.44
N LEU A 96 12.80 -17.66 5.83
CA LEU A 96 12.53 -16.23 6.04
C LEU A 96 13.37 -15.64 7.18
N LEU A 97 13.54 -16.35 8.29
CA LEU A 97 14.39 -15.93 9.41
C LEU A 97 15.86 -15.74 8.97
N ASP A 98 16.37 -16.65 8.13
CA ASP A 98 17.72 -16.59 7.57
C ASP A 98 17.92 -15.44 6.56
N ASP A 99 16.85 -15.13 5.82
CA ASP A 99 16.80 -14.04 4.84
C ASP A 99 16.71 -12.65 5.50
N LEU A 100 16.16 -12.56 6.72
CA LEU A 100 16.06 -11.30 7.45
C LEU A 100 17.44 -10.79 7.85
N ARG A 101 17.95 -9.86 7.05
CA ARG A 101 19.25 -9.21 7.26
C ARG A 101 19.11 -7.70 7.29
N VAL A 102 19.98 -7.07 8.08
CA VAL A 102 20.14 -5.62 8.10
C VAL A 102 20.56 -5.15 6.71
N TRP A 103 19.87 -4.13 6.21
CA TRP A 103 20.18 -3.46 4.96
C TRP A 103 21.63 -2.96 4.97
N ARG A 104 22.25 -2.97 3.79
CA ARG A 104 23.60 -2.43 3.60
C ARG A 104 23.62 -1.57 2.34
N PRO A 105 24.28 -0.39 2.39
CA PRO A 105 24.44 0.45 1.20
C PRO A 105 25.29 -0.27 0.15
N THR A 106 24.98 -0.02 -1.13
CA THR A 106 25.73 -0.62 -2.25
C THR A 106 27.14 -0.02 -2.40
N SER A 107 27.35 1.21 -1.92
CA SER A 107 28.65 1.88 -1.92
C SER A 107 28.93 2.52 -0.56
N TRP A 108 29.92 1.97 0.14
CA TRP A 108 30.44 2.55 1.38
C TRP A 108 31.31 3.78 1.07
N GLY A 109 31.17 4.86 1.86
CA GLY A 109 32.03 6.04 1.78
C GLY A 109 31.52 7.23 0.96
N LYS A 110 30.39 7.13 0.27
CA LYS A 110 29.70 8.33 -0.28
C LYS A 110 28.94 9.02 0.84
N LYS A 111 28.95 10.37 0.87
CA LYS A 111 28.10 11.20 1.75
C LYS A 111 26.62 11.14 1.33
N GLU A 112 26.11 9.95 1.00
CA GLU A 112 24.71 9.74 0.71
C GLU A 112 23.91 9.85 2.00
N LYS A 113 22.82 10.61 1.94
CA LYS A 113 21.87 10.73 3.04
C LYS A 113 20.58 10.06 2.61
N TYR A 114 20.05 9.24 3.49
CA TYR A 114 18.88 8.41 3.23
C TYR A 114 17.69 8.91 4.06
N SER A 115 16.49 8.76 3.51
CA SER A 115 15.25 9.09 4.22
C SER A 115 14.89 8.01 5.22
N LYS A 116 14.96 8.33 6.51
CA LYS A 116 14.48 7.46 7.58
C LYS A 116 13.00 7.12 7.45
N LYS A 117 12.18 8.05 6.95
CA LYS A 117 10.74 7.81 6.72
C LYS A 117 10.49 6.66 5.74
N ILE A 118 11.29 6.57 4.67
CA ILE A 118 11.17 5.47 3.70
C ILE A 118 11.50 4.13 4.37
N LEU A 119 12.58 4.09 5.18
CA LEU A 119 12.91 2.92 5.99
C LEU A 119 11.73 2.53 6.90
N ASP A 120 11.21 3.50 7.65
CA ASP A 120 10.12 3.29 8.60
C ASP A 120 8.86 2.77 7.91
N TYR A 121 8.50 3.32 6.74
CA TYR A 121 7.35 2.87 5.96
C TYR A 121 7.48 1.42 5.53
N VAL A 122 8.62 1.05 4.94
CA VAL A 122 8.85 -0.33 4.48
C VAL A 122 8.90 -1.30 5.66
N ASN A 123 9.66 -0.97 6.70
CA ASN A 123 9.91 -1.88 7.81
C ASN A 123 8.74 -2.03 8.75
N LEU A 124 8.01 -0.96 9.05
CA LEU A 124 6.81 -1.08 9.85
C LEU A 124 5.72 -1.86 9.10
N THR A 125 5.68 -1.77 7.76
CA THR A 125 4.82 -2.65 6.95
C THR A 125 5.24 -4.12 7.09
N ALA A 126 6.55 -4.40 7.04
CA ALA A 126 7.07 -5.75 7.23
C ALA A 126 6.81 -6.29 8.65
N VAL A 127 6.88 -5.44 9.67
CA VAL A 127 6.50 -5.77 11.05
C VAL A 127 5.01 -6.12 11.12
N CYS A 128 4.12 -5.36 10.47
CA CYS A 128 2.69 -5.67 10.41
C CYS A 128 2.43 -7.05 9.76
N GLU A 129 3.14 -7.39 8.69
CA GLU A 129 3.04 -8.72 8.07
C GLU A 129 3.59 -9.83 8.99
N CYS A 130 4.72 -9.60 9.67
CA CYS A 130 5.26 -10.54 10.66
C CYS A 130 4.30 -10.76 11.84
N HIS A 131 3.65 -9.70 12.32
CA HIS A 131 2.60 -9.79 13.33
C HIS A 131 1.44 -10.66 12.84
N GLY A 132 0.97 -10.45 11.60
CA GLY A 132 -0.08 -11.28 11.02
C GLY A 132 0.33 -12.74 10.82
N ILE A 133 1.61 -13.04 10.61
CA ILE A 133 2.12 -14.42 10.59
C ILE A 133 2.06 -15.01 12.01
N TYR A 134 2.54 -14.26 13.00
CA TYR A 134 2.49 -14.67 14.40
C TYR A 134 1.05 -14.95 14.87
N GLU A 135 0.09 -14.05 14.61
CA GLU A 135 -1.29 -14.25 15.03
C GLU A 135 -1.91 -15.50 14.43
N ARG A 136 -1.67 -15.74 13.13
CA ARG A 136 -2.14 -16.95 12.45
C ARG A 136 -1.51 -18.22 13.00
N ALA A 137 -0.24 -18.18 13.41
CA ALA A 137 0.42 -19.31 14.06
C ALA A 137 -0.22 -19.64 15.41
N GLU A 138 -0.63 -18.63 16.18
CA GLU A 138 -1.36 -18.82 17.43
C GLU A 138 -2.79 -19.32 17.20
N GLU A 139 -3.49 -18.80 16.20
CA GLU A 139 -4.84 -19.26 15.82
C GLU A 139 -4.85 -20.70 15.32
N LEU A 140 -3.79 -21.11 14.61
CA LEU A 140 -3.59 -22.47 14.14
C LEU A 140 -3.59 -23.47 15.31
N MET A 141 -2.94 -23.12 16.44
CA MET A 141 -2.90 -23.96 17.63
C MET A 141 -4.31 -24.24 18.21
N ALA A 142 -5.25 -23.31 18.03
CA ALA A 142 -6.62 -23.46 18.51
C ALA A 142 -7.52 -24.25 17.54
N SER A 143 -7.08 -24.48 16.29
CA SER A 143 -7.90 -25.03 15.20
C SER A 143 -7.28 -26.26 14.53
N LEU A 144 -6.49 -27.05 15.28
CA LEU A 144 -5.79 -28.22 14.74
C LEU A 144 -6.72 -29.36 14.30
N ASP A 145 -8.00 -29.28 14.65
CA ASP A 145 -8.96 -30.32 14.33
C ASP A 145 -9.44 -30.33 12.86
N GLU A 146 -9.26 -29.22 12.14
CA GLU A 146 -9.82 -29.03 10.79
C GLU A 146 -8.73 -28.81 9.74
N THR A 147 -8.47 -29.83 8.90
CA THR A 147 -7.45 -29.78 7.83
C THR A 147 -7.66 -28.64 6.83
N ALA A 148 -8.92 -28.25 6.58
CA ALA A 148 -9.26 -27.13 5.71
C ALA A 148 -8.78 -25.78 6.31
N ILE A 149 -8.94 -25.60 7.63
CA ILE A 149 -8.44 -24.43 8.35
C ILE A 149 -6.90 -24.41 8.33
N ILE A 150 -6.26 -25.55 8.62
CA ILE A 150 -4.79 -25.68 8.55
C ILE A 150 -4.27 -25.24 7.17
N THR A 151 -4.92 -25.70 6.11
CA THR A 151 -4.52 -25.38 4.73
C THR A 151 -4.65 -23.89 4.44
N LYS A 152 -5.82 -23.31 4.72
CA LYS A 152 -6.09 -21.88 4.48
C LYS A 152 -5.15 -20.99 5.29
N THR A 153 -5.00 -21.26 6.58
CA THR A 153 -4.11 -20.49 7.47
C THR A 153 -2.65 -20.59 7.01
N SER A 154 -2.20 -21.78 6.59
CA SER A 154 -0.85 -21.96 6.04
C SER A 154 -0.64 -21.16 4.75
N ASP A 155 -1.61 -21.16 3.83
CA ASP A 155 -1.52 -20.41 2.58
C ASP A 155 -1.52 -18.89 2.81
N ASP A 156 -2.32 -18.41 3.77
CA ASP A 156 -2.32 -17.01 4.19
C ASP A 156 -0.96 -16.60 4.79
N MET A 157 -0.36 -17.45 5.61
CA MET A 157 0.97 -17.22 6.18
C MET A 157 2.06 -17.22 5.09
N ILE A 158 2.01 -18.14 4.12
CA ILE A 158 2.96 -18.16 2.98
C ILE A 158 2.85 -16.87 2.16
N ARG A 159 1.64 -16.37 1.92
CA ARG A 159 1.43 -15.08 1.24
C ARG A 159 2.02 -13.91 2.05
N ALA A 160 1.80 -13.88 3.36
CA ALA A 160 2.37 -12.87 4.24
C ALA A 160 3.91 -12.94 4.27
N MET A 161 4.50 -14.13 4.36
CA MET A 161 5.96 -14.32 4.29
C MET A 161 6.53 -13.80 2.98
N SER A 162 5.85 -14.06 1.88
CA SER A 162 6.26 -13.57 0.57
C SER A 162 6.14 -12.04 0.45
N ARG A 163 5.17 -11.41 1.14
CA ARG A 163 5.11 -9.94 1.32
C ARG A 163 6.29 -9.41 2.11
N VAL A 164 6.67 -10.05 3.21
CA VAL A 164 7.86 -9.68 3.99
C VAL A 164 9.12 -9.72 3.10
N ARG A 165 9.34 -10.81 2.35
CA ARG A 165 10.47 -10.91 1.40
C ARG A 165 10.45 -9.79 0.37
N THR A 166 9.28 -9.52 -0.21
CA THR A 166 9.11 -8.44 -1.21
C THR A 166 9.42 -7.07 -0.63
N LEU A 167 8.94 -6.75 0.58
CA LEU A 167 9.21 -5.50 1.28
C LEU A 167 10.72 -5.34 1.55
N ARG A 168 11.36 -6.37 2.09
CA ARG A 168 12.80 -6.35 2.40
C ARG A 168 13.66 -6.22 1.15
N ASN A 169 13.30 -6.88 0.05
CA ASN A 169 14.01 -6.76 -1.23
C ASN A 169 13.81 -5.38 -1.87
N THR A 170 12.67 -4.73 -1.63
CA THR A 170 12.35 -3.40 -2.15
C THR A 170 13.13 -2.30 -1.43
N LEU A 171 13.60 -2.53 -0.19
CA LEU A 171 14.23 -1.51 0.64
C LEU A 171 15.44 -0.83 -0.01
N SER A 172 16.32 -1.59 -0.66
CA SER A 172 17.50 -1.04 -1.35
C SER A 172 17.15 -0.12 -2.52
N TRP A 173 16.05 -0.41 -3.21
CA TRP A 173 15.52 0.47 -4.25
C TRP A 173 14.82 1.69 -3.65
N ALA A 174 13.99 1.47 -2.63
CA ALA A 174 13.21 2.52 -1.97
C ALA A 174 14.12 3.61 -1.36
N LEU A 175 15.20 3.21 -0.69
CA LEU A 175 16.13 4.14 -0.05
C LEU A 175 16.93 5.00 -1.03
N ARG A 176 16.95 4.68 -2.32
CA ARG A 176 17.56 5.54 -3.36
C ARG A 176 16.66 6.71 -3.74
N LEU A 177 15.39 6.69 -3.34
CA LEU A 177 14.44 7.74 -3.68
C LEU A 177 14.61 8.94 -2.75
N PRO A 178 14.52 10.17 -3.29
CA PRO A 178 14.93 11.36 -2.55
C PRO A 178 13.95 11.75 -1.43
N SER A 179 12.68 11.36 -1.54
CA SER A 179 11.66 11.67 -0.54
C SER A 179 10.63 10.55 -0.37
N PRO A 180 9.87 10.54 0.75
CA PRO A 180 8.75 9.62 0.94
C PRO A 180 7.71 9.71 -0.16
N ARG A 181 7.47 10.92 -0.68
CA ARG A 181 6.56 11.13 -1.81
C ARG A 181 7.04 10.42 -3.06
N ASP A 182 8.28 10.63 -3.46
CA ASP A 182 8.84 9.98 -4.66
C ASP A 182 8.80 8.45 -4.53
N PHE A 183 8.99 7.95 -3.30
CA PHE A 183 8.83 6.55 -2.97
C PHE A 183 7.40 6.03 -3.14
N LEU A 184 6.41 6.69 -2.53
CA LEU A 184 5.02 6.25 -2.63
C LEU A 184 4.49 6.37 -4.06
N GLU A 185 4.88 7.42 -4.79
CA GLU A 185 4.53 7.61 -6.20
C GLU A 185 5.13 6.50 -7.08
N ALA A 186 6.42 6.22 -6.93
CA ALA A 186 7.07 5.14 -7.68
C ALA A 186 6.49 3.75 -7.32
N LEU A 187 6.14 3.53 -6.05
CA LEU A 187 5.53 2.29 -5.61
C LEU A 187 4.11 2.13 -6.18
N ARG A 188 3.33 3.22 -6.25
CA ARG A 188 2.02 3.25 -6.90
C ARG A 188 2.14 2.90 -8.38
N SER A 189 3.06 3.55 -9.10
CA SER A 189 3.30 3.24 -10.52
C SER A 189 3.70 1.79 -10.74
N GLU A 190 4.52 1.21 -9.86
CA GLU A 190 4.91 -0.19 -9.94
C GLU A 190 3.73 -1.14 -9.65
N ALA A 191 2.87 -0.80 -8.68
CA ALA A 191 1.65 -1.56 -8.41
C ALA A 191 0.71 -1.57 -9.63
N LEU A 192 0.50 -0.42 -10.25
CA LEU A 192 -0.33 -0.26 -11.45
C LEU A 192 0.28 -1.00 -12.66
N LYS A 193 1.61 -0.97 -12.85
CA LYS A 193 2.29 -1.75 -13.89
C LYS A 193 2.14 -3.26 -13.70
N ARG A 194 2.12 -3.75 -12.46
CA ARG A 194 1.91 -5.17 -12.19
C ARG A 194 0.51 -5.61 -12.51
N MET A 195 -0.49 -4.77 -12.23
CA MET A 195 -1.87 -5.04 -12.66
C MET A 195 -1.94 -5.31 -14.16
N ARG A 196 -1.27 -4.50 -15.00
CA ARG A 196 -1.18 -4.71 -16.46
C ARG A 196 -0.63 -6.07 -16.90
N SER A 197 0.29 -6.64 -16.12
CA SER A 197 0.97 -7.87 -16.53
C SER A 197 0.09 -9.12 -16.44
N GLY A 198 -1.16 -8.99 -15.97
CA GLY A 198 -2.06 -10.12 -15.70
C GLY A 198 -1.50 -11.13 -14.68
N ARG A 199 -0.33 -10.86 -14.07
CA ARG A 199 0.28 -11.71 -13.04
C ARG A 199 -0.54 -11.60 -11.77
N LYS A 200 -1.56 -12.45 -11.67
CA LYS A 200 -2.36 -12.66 -10.45
C LYS A 200 -1.50 -13.05 -9.24
N ASP A 201 -0.27 -13.51 -9.48
CA ASP A 201 0.68 -13.94 -8.45
C ASP A 201 1.63 -12.82 -7.98
N GLY A 202 1.53 -11.61 -8.55
CA GLY A 202 2.36 -10.47 -8.18
C GLY A 202 1.95 -9.91 -6.82
N ILE A 203 2.88 -9.92 -5.87
CA ILE A 203 2.64 -9.37 -4.54
C ILE A 203 2.61 -7.85 -4.60
N ILE A 204 1.42 -7.26 -4.39
CA ILE A 204 1.20 -5.82 -4.28
C ILE A 204 1.38 -5.42 -2.82
N ILE A 205 2.32 -4.50 -2.57
CA ILE A 205 2.64 -4.00 -1.23
C ILE A 205 2.21 -2.54 -1.02
N TYR A 206 1.77 -1.85 -2.08
CA TYR A 206 1.48 -0.41 -2.06
C TYR A 206 0.46 -0.03 -0.98
N ASP A 207 -0.70 -0.68 -0.94
CA ASP A 207 -1.77 -0.34 0.02
C ASP A 207 -1.32 -0.55 1.46
N SER A 208 -0.50 -1.56 1.71
CA SER A 208 0.03 -1.86 3.05
C SER A 208 1.03 -0.78 3.49
N VAL A 209 1.85 -0.29 2.56
CA VAL A 209 2.80 0.81 2.80
C VAL A 209 2.06 2.15 2.98
N ILE A 210 1.03 2.43 2.17
CA ILE A 210 0.17 3.62 2.33
C ILE A 210 -0.50 3.63 3.70
N ARG A 211 -1.06 2.49 4.12
CA ARG A 211 -1.64 2.33 5.45
C ARG A 211 -0.63 2.73 6.53
N VAL A 212 0.62 2.26 6.45
CA VAL A 212 1.67 2.66 7.40
C VAL A 212 1.98 4.15 7.33
N ALA A 213 2.07 4.75 6.15
CA ALA A 213 2.31 6.19 5.98
C ALA A 213 1.21 7.03 6.66
N GLU A 214 -0.04 6.61 6.57
CA GLU A 214 -1.16 7.26 7.27
C GLU A 214 -1.06 7.14 8.79
N ALA A 215 -0.59 6.01 9.31
CA ALA A 215 -0.32 5.84 10.74
C ALA A 215 0.71 6.86 11.23
N PHE A 216 1.70 7.19 10.40
CA PHE A 216 2.68 8.23 10.69
C PHE A 216 2.07 9.64 10.68
N VAL A 217 1.14 9.93 9.77
CA VAL A 217 0.36 11.18 9.80
C VAL A 217 -0.48 11.28 11.07
N LEU A 218 -1.14 10.18 11.47
CA LEU A 218 -1.89 10.11 12.72
C LEU A 218 -0.99 10.38 13.94
N ALA A 219 0.17 9.72 14.01
CA ALA A 219 1.11 9.94 15.10
C ALA A 219 1.63 11.38 15.15
N ASP A 220 1.94 11.98 14.00
CA ASP A 220 2.38 13.37 13.94
C ASP A 220 1.26 14.33 14.37
N SER A 221 0.01 14.03 14.01
CA SER A 221 -1.17 14.76 14.47
C SER A 221 -1.34 14.74 16.00
N LYS A 222 -0.78 13.72 16.68
CA LYS A 222 -0.78 13.61 18.15
C LYS A 222 0.50 14.11 18.82
N ARG A 223 1.61 14.24 18.07
CA ARG A 223 2.94 14.59 18.60
C ARG A 223 3.27 16.07 18.44
N GLU A 224 2.83 16.67 17.35
CA GLU A 224 3.31 17.97 16.88
C GLU A 224 2.49 19.13 17.45
N LYS A 225 3.14 20.29 17.64
CA LYS A 225 2.48 21.52 18.13
C LYS A 225 1.95 22.40 17.01
N ASP A 226 2.36 22.14 15.77
CA ASP A 226 1.92 22.92 14.62
C ASP A 226 0.49 22.56 14.24
N ALA A 227 -0.40 23.56 14.20
CA ALA A 227 -1.82 23.37 13.90
C ALA A 227 -2.08 22.53 12.63
N HIS A 228 -1.29 22.75 11.57
CA HIS A 228 -1.45 22.01 10.32
C HIS A 228 -1.07 20.52 10.42
N LYS A 229 -0.15 20.14 11.31
CA LYS A 229 0.14 18.72 11.57
C LYS A 229 -0.92 18.11 12.47
N ILE A 230 -1.42 18.87 13.46
CA ILE A 230 -2.48 18.44 14.39
C ILE A 230 -3.74 18.00 13.64
N ILE A 231 -4.13 18.72 12.59
CA ILE A 231 -5.34 18.41 11.82
C ILE A 231 -5.09 17.54 10.57
N ALA A 232 -3.84 17.13 10.30
CA ALA A 232 -3.51 16.43 9.05
C ALA A 232 -4.31 15.12 8.90
N TYR A 233 -4.47 14.37 9.99
CA TYR A 233 -5.28 13.17 9.98
C TYR A 233 -6.79 13.45 9.81
N ASP A 234 -7.32 14.51 10.42
CA ASP A 234 -8.72 14.91 10.25
C ASP A 234 -8.99 15.34 8.80
N VAL A 235 -8.03 16.01 8.16
CA VAL A 235 -8.07 16.35 6.74
C VAL A 235 -8.10 15.11 5.86
N LEU A 236 -7.24 14.11 6.10
CA LEU A 236 -7.29 12.83 5.37
C LEU A 236 -8.65 12.14 5.53
N SER A 237 -9.19 12.12 6.74
CA SER A 237 -10.50 11.53 7.01
C SER A 237 -11.63 12.27 6.28
N ALA A 238 -11.56 13.61 6.22
CA ALA A 238 -12.53 14.42 5.50
C ALA A 238 -12.44 14.19 3.98
N ILE A 239 -11.23 14.10 3.42
CA ILE A 239 -11.03 13.77 2.00
C ILE A 239 -11.73 12.45 1.66
N ARG A 240 -11.48 11.39 2.44
CA ARG A 240 -12.11 10.07 2.22
C ARG A 240 -13.64 10.12 2.28
N ALA A 241 -14.18 10.83 3.26
CA ALA A 241 -15.63 10.97 3.43
C ALA A 241 -16.27 11.70 2.23
N LEU A 242 -15.56 12.64 1.62
CA LEU A 242 -16.04 13.45 0.50
C LEU A 242 -15.73 12.85 -0.87
N SER A 243 -14.98 11.75 -0.95
CA SER A 243 -14.51 11.15 -2.19
C SER A 243 -15.01 9.72 -2.44
N PRO A 244 -16.32 9.48 -2.57
CA PRO A 244 -16.85 8.18 -2.96
C PRO A 244 -16.41 7.78 -4.38
N VAL A 245 -16.62 6.52 -4.76
CA VAL A 245 -16.35 6.04 -6.12
C VAL A 245 -17.13 6.88 -7.14
N GLY A 246 -16.44 7.39 -8.16
CA GLY A 246 -17.00 8.30 -9.18
C GLY A 246 -16.84 9.79 -8.85
N LYS A 247 -16.40 10.14 -7.63
CA LYS A 247 -16.00 11.50 -7.22
C LYS A 247 -14.60 11.46 -6.55
N PRO A 248 -13.53 11.16 -7.30
CA PRO A 248 -12.19 10.98 -6.72
C PRO A 248 -11.51 12.28 -6.28
N PHE A 249 -11.96 13.43 -6.80
CA PHE A 249 -11.44 14.74 -6.45
C PHE A 249 -12.31 15.44 -5.41
N VAL A 250 -11.68 16.04 -4.41
CA VAL A 250 -12.33 16.85 -3.39
C VAL A 250 -11.89 18.30 -3.54
N HIS A 251 -12.85 19.21 -3.68
CA HIS A 251 -12.55 20.64 -3.80
C HIS A 251 -12.23 21.25 -2.44
N LEU A 252 -11.43 22.31 -2.44
CA LEU A 252 -10.93 22.94 -1.22
C LEU A 252 -12.05 23.54 -0.36
N ASP A 253 -13.09 24.09 -0.97
CA ASP A 253 -14.28 24.62 -0.31
C ASP A 253 -15.09 23.52 0.37
N GLU A 254 -15.37 22.41 -0.32
CA GLU A 254 -16.05 21.24 0.26
C GLU A 254 -15.26 20.67 1.45
N LEU A 255 -13.94 20.53 1.27
CA LEU A 255 -13.04 20.06 2.32
C LEU A 255 -13.01 21.01 3.52
N TRP A 256 -13.10 22.30 3.26
CA TRP A 256 -13.09 23.33 4.29
C TRP A 256 -14.36 23.33 5.13
N ASP A 257 -15.51 23.12 4.51
CA ASP A 257 -16.80 23.07 5.20
C ASP A 257 -16.92 21.79 6.04
N GLU A 258 -16.52 20.64 5.50
CA GLU A 258 -16.49 19.37 6.23
C GLU A 258 -15.55 19.42 7.43
N LEU A 259 -14.36 20.01 7.27
CA LEU A 259 -13.39 20.10 8.36
C LEU A 259 -13.86 21.04 9.47
N ARG A 260 -14.51 22.16 9.14
CA ARG A 260 -15.02 23.11 10.15
C ARG A 260 -16.10 22.50 11.05
N ALA A 261 -16.86 21.53 10.54
CA ALA A 261 -17.81 20.78 11.35
C ALA A 261 -17.11 19.88 12.40
N ARG A 262 -15.90 19.38 12.10
CA ARG A 262 -15.13 18.46 12.95
C ARG A 262 -14.16 19.18 13.89
N VAL A 263 -13.55 20.26 13.41
CA VAL A 263 -12.52 21.04 14.12
C VAL A 263 -12.93 22.52 14.09
N PRO A 264 -13.79 22.96 15.03
CA PRO A 264 -14.22 24.36 15.10
C PRO A 264 -13.03 25.32 15.26
N GLY A 265 -13.03 26.41 14.50
CA GLY A 265 -12.00 27.46 14.62
C GLY A 265 -10.71 27.23 13.82
N ILE A 266 -10.64 26.16 13.03
CA ILE A 266 -9.54 25.99 12.06
C ILE A 266 -9.51 27.17 11.08
N GLY A 267 -8.32 27.59 10.62
CA GLY A 267 -8.13 28.60 9.55
C GLY A 267 -7.77 27.99 8.18
N LEU A 268 -8.16 28.65 7.09
CA LEU A 268 -7.95 28.12 5.72
C LEU A 268 -6.46 27.94 5.40
N ARG A 269 -5.61 28.75 6.05
CA ARG A 269 -4.15 28.66 5.95
C ARG A 269 -3.64 27.35 6.52
N GLU A 270 -4.17 26.92 7.67
CA GLU A 270 -3.83 25.68 8.33
C GLU A 270 -4.28 24.49 7.47
N LEU A 271 -5.48 24.53 6.89
CA LEU A 271 -5.91 23.50 5.92
C LEU A 271 -4.94 23.42 4.73
N LYS A 272 -4.61 24.55 4.08
CA LYS A 272 -3.69 24.56 2.94
C LYS A 272 -2.31 24.00 3.30
N LYS A 273 -1.78 24.34 4.48
CA LYS A 273 -0.52 23.77 4.99
C LYS A 273 -0.64 22.28 5.28
N SER A 274 -1.78 21.82 5.77
CA SER A 274 -2.04 20.39 6.06
C SER A 274 -2.09 19.58 4.78
N VAL A 275 -2.81 20.06 3.76
CA VAL A 275 -2.83 19.43 2.43
C VAL A 275 -1.44 19.40 1.83
N LYS A 276 -0.69 20.50 1.93
CA LYS A 276 0.70 20.55 1.45
C LYS A 276 1.57 19.51 2.17
N TYR A 277 1.45 19.42 3.49
CA TYR A 277 2.14 18.41 4.29
C TYR A 277 1.80 16.99 3.82
N LEU A 278 0.51 16.65 3.69
CA LEU A 278 0.05 15.33 3.24
C LEU A 278 0.55 14.96 1.83
N TRP A 279 0.66 15.96 0.94
CA TRP A 279 1.24 15.79 -0.38
C TRP A 279 2.75 15.57 -0.35
N GLU A 280 3.49 16.34 0.46
CA GLU A 280 4.93 16.15 0.68
C GLU A 280 5.24 14.78 1.32
N GLU A 281 4.32 14.26 2.14
CA GLU A 281 4.40 12.90 2.69
C GLU A 281 4.05 11.80 1.68
N GLY A 282 3.49 12.16 0.51
CA GLY A 282 3.07 11.22 -0.53
C GLY A 282 1.77 10.48 -0.25
N VAL A 283 1.06 10.82 0.84
CA VAL A 283 -0.22 10.20 1.19
C VAL A 283 -1.33 10.69 0.26
N ILE A 284 -1.24 11.95 -0.20
CA ILE A 284 -2.09 12.47 -1.26
C ILE A 284 -1.32 12.40 -2.58
N PRO A 285 -1.82 11.67 -3.60
CA PRO A 285 -1.09 11.48 -4.85
C PRO A 285 -1.06 12.73 -5.74
N LYS A 286 -2.09 13.57 -5.70
CA LYS A 286 -2.20 14.74 -6.61
C LYS A 286 -2.88 15.91 -5.93
N VAL A 287 -2.29 17.08 -6.12
CA VAL A 287 -2.83 18.38 -5.73
C VAL A 287 -3.04 19.21 -7.00
N ILE A 288 -4.23 19.78 -7.17
CA ILE A 288 -4.57 20.67 -8.29
C ILE A 288 -4.52 22.11 -7.79
N GLU A 289 -3.70 22.94 -8.44
CA GLU A 289 -3.55 24.36 -8.14
C GLU A 289 -4.00 25.22 -9.33
N ALA A 290 -4.60 26.38 -9.08
CA ALA A 290 -4.91 27.38 -10.12
C ALA A 290 -4.01 28.59 -10.03
N GLY A 291 -2.74 28.44 -10.45
CA GLY A 291 -1.77 29.52 -10.53
C GLY A 291 -1.74 30.35 -9.24
N ARG A 292 -2.04 31.65 -9.33
CA ARG A 292 -2.03 32.57 -8.17
C ARG A 292 -3.14 32.31 -7.13
N ARG A 293 -4.20 31.57 -7.46
CA ARG A 293 -5.30 31.24 -6.53
C ARG A 293 -4.91 30.10 -5.56
N GLY A 294 -3.84 29.36 -5.86
CA GLY A 294 -3.32 28.25 -5.05
C GLY A 294 -4.17 26.98 -5.16
N LEU A 295 -4.06 26.13 -4.14
CA LEU A 295 -4.80 24.87 -4.00
C LEU A 295 -6.29 25.00 -4.33
N MET A 296 -6.77 24.16 -5.25
CA MET A 296 -8.17 24.07 -5.66
C MET A 296 -8.83 22.75 -5.29
N ALA A 297 -8.12 21.64 -5.48
CA ALA A 297 -8.66 20.31 -5.23
C ALA A 297 -7.54 19.31 -4.96
N VAL A 298 -7.89 18.18 -4.37
CA VAL A 298 -6.99 17.06 -4.09
C VAL A 298 -7.58 15.77 -4.62
N LEU A 299 -6.72 14.87 -5.09
CA LEU A 299 -7.08 13.49 -5.38
C LEU A 299 -7.00 12.69 -4.08
N ARG A 300 -7.99 11.83 -3.80
CA ARG A 300 -7.98 10.98 -2.59
C ARG A 300 -6.75 10.05 -2.53
N PRO A 301 -6.35 9.55 -1.33
CA PRO A 301 -5.16 8.71 -1.15
C PRO A 301 -5.11 7.48 -2.06
N GLU A 302 -6.25 6.83 -2.27
CA GLU A 302 -6.40 5.64 -3.12
C GLU A 302 -6.24 5.96 -4.61
N GLY A 303 -6.17 7.24 -4.98
CA GLY A 303 -6.15 7.67 -6.38
C GLY A 303 -7.42 7.25 -7.12
N PHE A 304 -7.23 6.81 -8.36
CA PHE A 304 -8.30 6.32 -9.23
C PHE A 304 -8.56 4.81 -9.12
N GLU A 305 -7.88 4.11 -8.21
CA GLU A 305 -7.94 2.64 -8.14
C GLU A 305 -9.38 2.11 -7.96
N PRO A 306 -10.23 2.70 -7.08
CA PRO A 306 -11.63 2.29 -7.01
C PRO A 306 -12.44 2.54 -8.30
N GLU A 307 -12.19 3.65 -9.03
CA GLU A 307 -12.86 3.86 -10.33
C GLU A 307 -12.38 2.87 -11.39
N MET A 308 -11.07 2.58 -11.45
CA MET A 308 -10.51 1.61 -12.40
C MET A 308 -11.13 0.23 -12.19
N ASN A 309 -11.22 -0.21 -10.93
CA ASN A 309 -11.84 -1.50 -10.57
C ASN A 309 -13.31 -1.56 -11.02
N GLU A 310 -14.08 -0.51 -10.79
CA GLU A 310 -15.48 -0.43 -11.22
C GLU A 310 -15.61 -0.44 -12.75
N ILE A 311 -14.77 0.31 -13.48
CA ILE A 311 -14.75 0.29 -14.95
C ILE A 311 -14.47 -1.12 -15.46
N ILE A 312 -13.47 -1.82 -14.90
CA ILE A 312 -13.13 -3.20 -15.28
C ILE A 312 -14.35 -4.12 -15.05
N MET A 313 -15.05 -3.99 -13.92
CA MET A 313 -16.25 -4.78 -13.63
C MET A 313 -17.41 -4.49 -14.61
N VAL A 314 -17.66 -3.21 -14.90
CA VAL A 314 -18.71 -2.78 -15.84
C VAL A 314 -18.42 -3.29 -17.24
N VAL A 315 -17.17 -3.21 -17.70
CA VAL A 315 -16.79 -3.73 -19.02
C VAL A 315 -16.88 -5.26 -19.05
N LYS A 316 -16.40 -5.94 -18.01
CA LYS A 316 -16.45 -7.41 -17.92
C LYS A 316 -17.88 -7.96 -18.02
N SER A 317 -18.83 -7.25 -17.43
CA SER A 317 -20.26 -7.61 -17.43
C SER A 317 -21.03 -7.16 -18.68
N ASN A 318 -20.41 -6.40 -19.60
CA ASN A 318 -21.06 -5.88 -20.79
C ASN A 318 -20.42 -6.45 -22.08
N ASP A 319 -21.09 -7.41 -22.70
CA ASP A 319 -20.62 -8.06 -23.93
C ASP A 319 -20.42 -7.11 -25.11
N GLN A 320 -21.20 -6.03 -25.20
CA GLN A 320 -21.03 -5.02 -26.25
C GLN A 320 -19.72 -4.27 -26.07
N PHE A 321 -19.38 -3.88 -24.84
CA PHE A 321 -18.12 -3.20 -24.53
C PHE A 321 -16.93 -4.11 -24.77
N LYS A 322 -17.01 -5.39 -24.37
CA LYS A 322 -15.97 -6.39 -24.64
C LYS A 322 -15.76 -6.67 -26.13
N ARG A 323 -16.77 -6.53 -26.99
CA ARG A 323 -16.61 -6.80 -28.43
C ARG A 323 -16.16 -5.57 -29.21
N ASN A 324 -16.76 -4.42 -28.95
CA ASN A 324 -16.65 -3.26 -29.82
C ASN A 324 -15.85 -2.10 -29.21
N GLY A 325 -15.40 -2.26 -27.96
CA GLY A 325 -14.89 -1.15 -27.15
C GLY A 325 -16.03 -0.23 -26.70
N PHE A 326 -15.66 0.85 -26.02
CA PHE A 326 -16.60 1.81 -25.46
C PHE A 326 -16.06 3.24 -25.55
N THR A 327 -16.95 4.22 -25.66
CA THR A 327 -16.60 5.64 -25.57
C THR A 327 -16.66 6.11 -24.12
N ALA A 328 -16.00 7.23 -23.81
CA ALA A 328 -16.11 7.86 -22.49
C ALA A 328 -17.56 8.21 -22.13
N LEU A 329 -18.37 8.60 -23.13
CA LEU A 329 -19.79 8.95 -22.95
C LEU A 329 -20.65 7.72 -22.63
N GLU A 330 -20.45 6.61 -23.35
CA GLU A 330 -21.16 5.35 -23.06
C GLU A 330 -20.85 4.85 -21.65
N LEU A 331 -19.59 4.93 -21.24
CA LEU A 331 -19.16 4.52 -19.90
C LEU A 331 -19.67 5.46 -18.80
N ALA A 332 -19.66 6.77 -19.04
CA ALA A 332 -20.27 7.77 -18.14
C ALA A 332 -21.76 7.49 -17.94
N SER A 333 -22.47 7.16 -19.02
CA SER A 333 -23.90 6.82 -18.97
C SER A 333 -24.17 5.53 -18.18
N LYS A 334 -23.25 4.55 -18.22
CA LYS A 334 -23.37 3.29 -17.48
C LYS A 334 -23.02 3.42 -16.00
N THR A 335 -22.02 4.21 -15.68
CA THR A 335 -21.54 4.41 -14.30
C THR A 335 -22.28 5.51 -13.55
N GLY A 336 -22.97 6.41 -14.27
CA GLY A 336 -23.57 7.61 -13.69
C GLY A 336 -22.56 8.71 -13.35
N TRP A 337 -21.30 8.57 -13.79
CA TRP A 337 -20.23 9.53 -13.48
C TRP A 337 -20.17 10.65 -14.51
N SER A 338 -19.52 11.76 -14.14
CA SER A 338 -19.22 12.81 -15.12
C SER A 338 -18.24 12.31 -16.18
N GLU A 339 -18.44 12.71 -17.43
CA GLU A 339 -17.54 12.35 -18.52
C GLU A 339 -16.09 12.81 -18.25
N LYS A 340 -15.92 13.94 -17.56
CA LYS A 340 -14.60 14.43 -17.14
C LYS A 340 -13.88 13.43 -16.25
N VAL A 341 -14.57 12.88 -15.23
CA VAL A 341 -13.98 11.87 -14.33
C VAL A 341 -13.64 10.62 -15.12
N VAL A 342 -14.54 10.14 -15.98
CA VAL A 342 -14.29 8.95 -16.82
C VAL A 342 -13.05 9.17 -17.70
N ARG A 343 -12.89 10.33 -18.34
CA ARG A 343 -11.72 10.64 -19.17
C ARG A 343 -10.42 10.66 -18.38
N GLU A 344 -10.41 11.24 -17.17
CA GLU A 344 -9.21 11.26 -16.30
C GLU A 344 -8.83 9.84 -15.87
N VAL A 345 -9.82 9.01 -15.49
CA VAL A 345 -9.57 7.61 -15.11
C VAL A 345 -9.06 6.81 -16.32
N LEU A 346 -9.65 6.99 -17.50
CA LEU A 346 -9.21 6.31 -18.72
C LEU A 346 -7.81 6.75 -19.16
N ALA A 347 -7.46 8.03 -19.00
CA ALA A 347 -6.10 8.50 -19.24
C ALA A 347 -5.10 7.83 -18.29
N GLU A 348 -5.41 7.75 -16.99
CA GLU A 348 -4.55 7.04 -16.03
C GLU A 348 -4.47 5.54 -16.37
N MET A 349 -5.58 4.93 -16.81
CA MET A 349 -5.58 3.54 -17.29
C MET A 349 -4.74 3.37 -18.56
N GLU A 350 -4.72 4.35 -19.48
CA GLU A 350 -3.85 4.37 -20.66
C GLU A 350 -2.37 4.44 -20.27
N ASP A 351 -2.04 5.39 -19.41
CA ASP A 351 -0.68 5.63 -18.92
C ASP A 351 -0.12 4.41 -18.18
N CYS A 352 -0.99 3.68 -17.48
CA CYS A 352 -0.65 2.44 -16.79
C CYS A 352 -0.74 1.19 -17.71
N GLY A 353 -1.20 1.37 -18.96
CA GLY A 353 -1.37 0.32 -19.96
C GLY A 353 -2.46 -0.71 -19.63
N LEU A 354 -3.41 -0.35 -18.78
CA LEU A 354 -4.64 -1.11 -18.48
C LEU A 354 -5.72 -0.89 -19.54
N ALA A 355 -5.65 0.22 -20.27
CA ALA A 355 -6.52 0.51 -21.39
C ALA A 355 -5.71 1.03 -22.58
N TRP A 356 -6.30 0.92 -23.77
CA TRP A 356 -5.81 1.51 -25.01
C TRP A 356 -6.98 2.14 -25.76
N ARG A 357 -6.68 3.20 -26.50
CA ARG A 357 -7.67 3.91 -27.32
C ARG A 357 -7.42 3.67 -28.80
N ARG A 358 -8.50 3.57 -29.57
CA ARG A 358 -8.48 3.46 -31.03
C ARG A 358 -9.43 4.50 -31.61
N MET A 359 -8.96 5.22 -32.61
CA MET A 359 -9.82 6.10 -33.42
C MET A 359 -10.52 5.26 -34.48
N THR A 360 -11.84 5.34 -34.56
CA THR A 360 -12.63 4.69 -35.60
C THR A 360 -12.58 5.50 -36.91
N GLN A 361 -13.06 4.92 -38.01
CA GLN A 361 -13.21 5.62 -39.29
C GLN A 361 -14.12 6.86 -39.21
N GLU A 362 -14.99 6.92 -38.21
CA GLU A 362 -15.89 8.05 -37.93
C GLU A 362 -15.26 9.11 -37.00
N SER A 363 -13.94 9.06 -36.76
CA SER A 363 -13.22 9.95 -35.83
C SER A 363 -13.68 9.85 -34.36
N ILE A 364 -14.31 8.73 -33.97
CA ILE A 364 -14.75 8.47 -32.60
C ILE A 364 -13.64 7.72 -31.86
N ILE A 365 -13.27 8.21 -30.67
CA ILE A 365 -12.30 7.52 -29.80
C ILE A 365 -13.03 6.45 -29.00
N ARG A 366 -12.64 5.19 -29.22
CA ARG A 366 -13.08 4.05 -28.43
C ARG A 366 -11.95 3.48 -27.58
N TRP A 367 -12.30 3.07 -26.39
CA TRP A 367 -11.45 2.50 -25.36
C TRP A 367 -11.72 1.01 -25.24
N PHE A 368 -10.67 0.28 -24.89
CA PHE A 368 -10.66 -1.17 -24.80
C PHE A 368 -9.78 -1.53 -23.58
N ILE A 369 -10.13 -2.62 -22.88
CA ILE A 369 -9.35 -3.17 -21.75
C ILE A 369 -8.77 -4.52 -22.21
N PRO A 370 -7.49 -4.59 -22.61
CA PRO A 370 -6.91 -5.75 -23.30
C PRO A 370 -7.16 -7.09 -22.60
N GLU A 371 -7.07 -7.14 -21.26
CA GLU A 371 -7.26 -8.36 -20.47
C GLU A 371 -8.66 -8.98 -20.57
N LEU A 372 -9.65 -8.24 -21.06
CA LEU A 372 -11.03 -8.68 -21.22
C LEU A 372 -11.37 -9.11 -22.66
N TYR A 373 -10.40 -9.05 -23.57
CA TYR A 373 -10.53 -9.56 -24.93
C TYR A 373 -9.89 -10.94 -24.98
N GLU A 374 -10.66 -11.96 -25.38
CA GLU A 374 -10.14 -13.30 -25.56
C GLU A 374 -9.05 -13.30 -26.65
N GLU A 375 -7.85 -13.76 -26.31
CA GLU A 375 -6.88 -14.19 -27.31
C GLU A 375 -7.46 -15.38 -28.08
N GLY A 376 -8.07 -15.12 -29.23
CA GLY A 376 -8.44 -16.18 -30.17
C GLY A 376 -9.59 -15.85 -31.11
N GLY A 377 -9.30 -15.24 -32.26
CA GLY A 377 -10.24 -15.28 -33.39
C GLY A 377 -10.11 -14.18 -34.44
N GLY A 378 -9.07 -14.23 -35.28
CA GLY A 378 -9.18 -13.88 -36.71
C GLY A 378 -9.27 -12.39 -37.12
N HIS A 379 -8.24 -12.00 -37.87
CA HIS A 379 -8.16 -10.91 -38.87
C HIS A 379 -7.92 -9.46 -38.42
N GLY A 380 -6.77 -8.94 -38.86
CA GLY A 380 -6.60 -7.54 -39.22
C GLY A 380 -5.25 -6.93 -38.83
N GLU A 381 -4.20 -7.33 -39.55
CA GLU A 381 -2.93 -6.62 -39.80
C GLU A 381 -2.36 -5.68 -38.73
N GLY A 382 -1.18 -6.07 -38.24
CA GLY A 382 -0.30 -5.18 -37.51
C GLY A 382 0.05 -3.94 -38.33
N TYR A 383 -0.21 -2.77 -37.74
CA TYR A 383 0.54 -1.56 -38.04
C TYR A 383 1.22 -1.12 -36.75
N SER A 384 2.49 -1.49 -36.66
CA SER A 384 3.52 -0.75 -35.94
C SER A 384 3.51 0.69 -36.47
N VAL A 385 3.02 1.64 -35.67
CA VAL A 385 3.24 3.07 -35.95
C VAL A 385 4.43 3.52 -35.12
N GLY A 386 5.45 3.94 -35.85
CA GLY A 386 6.80 4.16 -35.39
C GLY A 386 6.97 5.26 -34.35
N ALA A 387 8.02 5.07 -33.57
CA ALA A 387 8.83 6.17 -33.08
C ALA A 387 9.23 7.06 -34.28
N GLY A 388 8.63 8.24 -34.37
CA GLY A 388 8.97 9.29 -35.31
C GLY A 388 9.30 10.56 -34.54
N ARG A 389 10.57 10.93 -34.57
CA ARG A 389 11.14 12.16 -34.01
C ARG A 389 10.41 13.42 -34.50
N ALA A 390 10.28 14.40 -33.62
CA ALA A 390 10.61 15.80 -33.88
C ALA A 390 11.39 16.32 -32.67
#